data_AF-A0A2D6X5E3-F1
#
_entry.id   AF-A0A2D6X5E3-F1
#
_cell.length_a   1.000
_cell.length_b   1.000
_cell.length_c   1.000
_cell.angle_alpha   90.00
_cell.angle_beta   90.00
_cell.angle_gamma   90.00
#
_symmetry.space_group_name_H-M   'P 1'
#
loop_
_entity.id
_entity.type
_entity.pdbx_description
1 polymer ?
#
loop_
_entity_poly.entity_id
_entity_poly.type
_entity_poly.pdbx_seq_one_letter_code
_entity_poly.pdbx_strand_id
1 'polypeptide(L)'
;DVGGPQGGQRKILEDYLKQIPGGDIPEQLAALSEFMSSPDIQGSDPGDTIAKILGYLVFYKTLTRVITNFNASSAGFSFESFLAVLTGGEQIATGEGTIADYKTQDGQYVSLKLYQEGSVEVGGSWQDLVDDLASDSLNNEMTYIVVLKDLSGEGLDQEGTLRFFRFTIDLDNVANFIDKSAVKSREVIVLPLSKEGELVDLEAAEPEAKATLDEAIQRTKITAEDFNDAMNATAKEKIAAAVKAFPDAAPVADDLLAIMADLQLGGSQFPKATGAAVTSAKQHISTKLKELMADEEKAQILGASVTPPGATRRKRLGAYLGGQLAAAIIDTIQVLKKDPEAARAAAGQDLLKKYIKVDKKSIARSIEYYNGLAGSPEQQKKALFSSYGYLATKHFSVGKGVATGKVKVEGMPVEFMGQITIGASQIVPILEQARGELNDQVYGIFKNLKTLSTEINAYFASGLQDAKAGAEASRASKDIAQSTEEVTTQKK
;
A
#
# COMPACT_ATOMS: atom_id res chain seq x y z
N ASP A 1 12.40 -1.32 12.95
CA ASP A 1 13.74 -1.23 12.36
C ASP A 1 13.78 -2.11 11.13
N VAL A 2 13.70 -1.52 9.93
CA VAL A 2 13.67 -2.23 8.65
C VAL A 2 14.65 -1.54 7.70
N GLY A 3 15.93 -1.66 8.04
CA GLY A 3 17.06 -1.18 7.25
C GLY A 3 17.42 -2.17 6.14
N GLY A 4 16.79 -2.00 4.98
CA GLY A 4 17.31 -2.46 3.69
C GLY A 4 17.58 -1.26 2.78
N PRO A 5 18.38 -1.41 1.71
CA PRO A 5 18.73 -0.32 0.77
C PRO A 5 17.52 0.39 0.11
N GLN A 6 16.31 -0.17 0.25
CA GLN A 6 15.03 0.44 -0.17
C GLN A 6 14.54 1.55 0.77
N GLY A 7 14.89 1.55 2.06
CA GLY A 7 14.46 2.57 3.02
C GLY A 7 15.06 3.95 2.77
N GLY A 8 16.29 4.00 2.24
CA GLY A 8 16.94 5.27 1.87
C GLY A 8 16.32 5.93 0.63
N GLN A 9 15.95 5.14 -0.38
CA GLN A 9 15.35 5.65 -1.61
C GLN A 9 13.94 6.23 -1.38
N ARG A 10 13.15 5.59 -0.49
CA ARG A 10 11.84 6.09 -0.08
C ARG A 10 11.95 7.42 0.64
N LYS A 11 12.87 7.54 1.61
CA LYS A 11 13.08 8.80 2.34
C LYS A 11 13.53 9.94 1.41
N ILE A 12 14.40 9.64 0.44
CA ILE A 12 14.81 10.62 -0.58
C ILE A 12 13.59 11.07 -1.40
N LEU A 13 12.77 10.13 -1.87
CA LEU A 13 11.53 10.46 -2.59
C LEU A 13 10.59 11.32 -1.72
N GLU A 14 10.45 10.98 -0.45
CA GLU A 14 9.67 11.75 0.54
C GLU A 14 10.18 13.18 0.72
N ASP A 15 11.49 13.34 0.86
CA ASP A 15 12.10 14.65 1.06
C ASP A 15 11.99 15.53 -0.19
N TYR A 16 11.95 14.94 -1.40
CA TYR A 16 11.67 15.66 -2.65
C TYR A 16 10.20 16.04 -2.79
N LEU A 17 9.28 15.09 -2.55
CA LEU A 17 7.85 15.32 -2.73
C LEU A 17 7.30 16.37 -1.76
N LYS A 18 7.83 16.45 -0.53
CA LYS A 18 7.50 17.50 0.43
C LYS A 18 7.84 18.92 -0.03
N GLN A 19 8.73 19.05 -1.02
CA GLN A 19 9.11 20.36 -1.58
C GLN A 19 8.21 20.78 -2.74
N ILE A 20 7.36 19.88 -3.25
CA ILE A 20 6.40 20.22 -4.30
C ILE A 20 5.29 21.08 -3.67
N PRO A 21 5.14 22.35 -4.09
CA PRO A 21 4.10 23.22 -3.56
C PRO A 21 2.72 22.78 -4.05
N GLY A 22 1.68 23.10 -3.28
CA GLY A 22 0.29 22.87 -3.63
C GLY A 22 -0.53 22.46 -2.40
N GLY A 23 -1.72 23.02 -2.26
CA GLY A 23 -2.66 22.72 -1.18
C GLY A 23 -3.52 21.49 -1.45
N ASP A 24 -3.60 21.04 -2.70
CA ASP A 24 -4.34 19.86 -3.12
C ASP A 24 -3.64 19.08 -4.24
N ILE A 25 -4.16 17.89 -4.56
CA ILE A 25 -3.56 17.00 -5.56
C ILE A 25 -3.47 17.67 -6.95
N PRO A 26 -4.50 18.37 -7.47
CA PRO A 26 -4.37 19.08 -8.75
C PRO A 26 -3.24 20.11 -8.78
N GLU A 27 -3.12 20.96 -7.75
CA GLU A 27 -2.03 21.94 -7.65
C GLU A 27 -0.67 21.24 -7.57
N GLN A 28 -0.57 20.18 -6.78
CA GLN A 28 0.66 19.39 -6.63
C GLN A 28 1.05 18.67 -7.92
N LEU A 29 0.09 18.12 -8.67
CA LEU A 29 0.33 17.51 -9.98
C LEU A 29 0.74 18.56 -11.02
N ALA A 30 0.15 19.76 -10.96
CA ALA A 30 0.53 20.87 -11.82
C ALA A 30 1.95 21.36 -11.51
N ALA A 31 2.27 21.58 -10.23
CA ALA A 31 3.60 21.96 -9.78
C ALA A 31 4.64 20.88 -10.12
N LEU A 32 4.29 19.60 -9.96
CA LEU A 32 5.13 18.49 -10.38
C LEU A 32 5.33 18.46 -11.89
N SER A 33 4.27 18.67 -12.68
CA SER A 33 4.37 18.71 -14.15
C SER A 33 5.18 19.91 -14.63
N GLU A 34 5.06 21.07 -13.99
CA GLU A 34 5.84 22.27 -14.27
C GLU A 34 7.32 22.03 -13.92
N PHE A 35 7.58 21.53 -12.71
CA PHE A 35 8.91 21.11 -12.28
C PHE A 35 9.53 20.10 -13.25
N MET A 36 8.73 19.18 -13.79
CA MET A 36 9.21 18.20 -14.76
C MET A 36 9.45 18.76 -16.16
N SER A 37 8.75 19.83 -16.55
CA SER A 37 8.87 20.45 -17.87
C SER A 37 9.91 21.56 -17.92
N SER A 38 10.21 22.18 -16.78
CA SER A 38 11.15 23.29 -16.64
C SER A 38 11.73 23.31 -15.22
N PRO A 39 12.61 22.34 -14.89
CA PRO A 39 13.16 22.25 -13.55
C PRO A 39 14.02 23.49 -13.24
N ASP A 40 13.80 24.09 -12.07
CA ASP A 40 14.72 25.09 -11.53
C ASP A 40 15.99 24.39 -11.04
N ILE A 41 16.91 24.18 -11.98
CA ILE A 41 18.22 23.59 -11.69
C ILE A 41 19.26 24.64 -11.32
N GLN A 42 18.92 25.94 -11.36
CA GLN A 42 19.85 26.99 -11.01
C GLN A 42 20.08 27.01 -9.49
N GLY A 43 21.32 26.75 -9.09
CA GLY A 43 21.74 26.87 -7.70
C GLY A 43 22.25 28.27 -7.36
N SER A 44 22.35 28.57 -6.07
CA SER A 44 23.06 29.77 -5.60
C SER A 44 24.56 29.72 -5.90
N ASP A 45 25.09 28.52 -6.11
CA ASP A 45 26.48 28.26 -6.45
C ASP A 45 26.60 27.05 -7.40
N PRO A 46 27.80 26.80 -7.96
CA PRO A 46 28.01 25.72 -8.91
C PRO A 46 27.58 24.35 -8.44
N GLY A 47 27.72 24.02 -7.17
CA GLY A 47 27.43 22.67 -6.71
C GLY A 47 26.08 22.50 -6.02
N ASP A 48 25.44 23.57 -5.56
CA ASP A 48 23.98 23.59 -5.35
C ASP A 48 23.25 23.24 -6.67
N THR A 49 23.73 23.80 -7.80
CA THR A 49 23.24 23.45 -9.15
C THR A 49 23.42 21.95 -9.43
N ILE A 50 24.60 21.38 -9.16
CA ILE A 50 24.87 19.95 -9.35
C ILE A 50 24.00 19.08 -8.44
N ALA A 51 23.83 19.46 -7.18
CA ALA A 51 23.02 18.74 -6.22
C ALA A 51 21.54 18.72 -6.63
N LYS A 52 20.99 19.86 -7.07
CA LYS A 52 19.64 19.97 -7.63
C LYS A 52 19.46 19.09 -8.86
N ILE A 53 20.41 19.12 -9.80
CA ILE A 53 20.41 18.26 -10.99
C ILE A 53 20.39 16.78 -10.62
N LEU A 54 21.32 16.33 -9.77
CA LEU A 54 21.41 14.91 -9.37
C LEU A 54 20.16 14.47 -8.61
N GLY A 55 19.66 15.34 -7.74
CA GLY A 55 18.41 15.21 -7.04
C GLY A 55 17.22 14.95 -7.95
N TYR A 56 17.04 15.84 -8.91
CA TYR A 56 16.04 15.74 -9.95
C TYR A 56 16.13 14.42 -10.73
N LEU A 57 17.34 14.05 -11.17
CA LEU A 57 17.56 12.81 -11.92
C LEU A 57 17.24 11.57 -11.10
N VAL A 58 17.60 11.55 -9.81
CA VAL A 58 17.26 10.46 -8.89
C VAL A 58 15.76 10.39 -8.67
N PHE A 59 15.10 11.53 -8.44
CA PHE A 59 13.65 11.62 -8.28
C PHE A 59 12.93 11.06 -9.51
N TYR A 60 13.24 11.59 -10.70
CA TYR A 60 12.58 11.21 -11.94
C TYR A 60 12.83 9.74 -12.29
N LYS A 61 14.07 9.25 -12.12
CA LYS A 61 14.41 7.84 -12.33
C LYS A 61 13.63 6.94 -11.37
N THR A 62 13.47 7.36 -10.12
CA THR A 62 12.71 6.62 -9.11
C THR A 62 11.23 6.58 -9.48
N LEU A 63 10.64 7.73 -9.81
CA LEU A 63 9.24 7.85 -10.24
C LEU A 63 8.96 7.01 -11.48
N THR A 64 9.78 7.15 -12.53
CA THR A 64 9.67 6.34 -13.75
C THR A 64 9.76 4.86 -13.41
N ARG A 65 10.72 4.45 -12.58
CA ARG A 65 10.88 3.04 -12.20
C ARG A 65 9.69 2.50 -11.40
N VAL A 66 9.11 3.29 -10.51
CA VAL A 66 7.89 2.95 -9.74
C VAL A 66 6.69 2.77 -10.68
N ILE A 67 6.61 3.54 -11.76
CA ILE A 67 5.47 3.49 -12.66
C ILE A 67 5.63 2.42 -13.75
N THR A 68 6.84 2.23 -14.31
CA THR A 68 7.10 1.35 -15.47
C THR A 68 7.33 -0.12 -15.10
N ASN A 69 7.96 -0.42 -13.96
CA ASN A 69 8.37 -1.80 -13.64
C ASN A 69 7.34 -2.64 -12.86
N PHE A 70 6.14 -2.12 -12.59
CA PHE A 70 5.25 -2.79 -11.64
C PHE A 70 3.97 -3.39 -12.27
N ASN A 71 3.83 -4.70 -12.09
CA ASN A 71 2.58 -5.44 -12.32
C ASN A 71 1.59 -5.22 -11.14
N ALA A 72 0.31 -5.49 -11.38
CA ALA A 72 -0.82 -4.94 -10.62
C ALA A 72 -0.85 -5.15 -9.07
N SER A 73 -0.07 -6.07 -8.49
CA SER A 73 -0.16 -6.39 -7.04
C SER A 73 0.89 -5.70 -6.15
N SER A 74 2.10 -5.45 -6.66
CA SER A 74 3.14 -4.73 -5.89
C SER A 74 3.22 -3.23 -6.24
N ALA A 75 2.59 -2.83 -7.36
CA ALA A 75 2.52 -1.45 -7.84
C ALA A 75 1.72 -0.54 -6.91
N GLY A 76 0.59 -1.04 -6.39
CA GLY A 76 -0.31 -0.31 -5.51
C GLY A 76 0.45 0.29 -4.35
N PHE A 77 1.07 -0.55 -3.50
CA PHE A 77 1.75 -0.10 -2.28
C PHE A 77 2.80 1.00 -2.47
N SER A 78 3.58 0.96 -3.55
CA SER A 78 4.61 1.99 -3.80
C SER A 78 4.01 3.28 -4.36
N PHE A 79 2.98 3.16 -5.19
CA PHE A 79 2.28 4.31 -5.76
C PHE A 79 1.32 4.97 -4.75
N GLU A 80 0.72 4.18 -3.85
CA GLU A 80 0.02 4.63 -2.65
C GLU A 80 0.96 5.41 -1.75
N SER A 81 2.16 4.89 -1.49
CA SER A 81 3.19 5.62 -0.72
C SER A 81 3.55 6.94 -1.41
N PHE A 82 3.66 6.97 -2.74
CA PHE A 82 3.91 8.20 -3.50
C PHE A 82 2.77 9.21 -3.30
N LEU A 83 1.50 8.81 -3.45
CA LEU A 83 0.37 9.73 -3.29
C LEU A 83 0.13 10.13 -1.84
N ALA A 84 0.31 9.24 -0.87
CA ALA A 84 0.25 9.57 0.55
C ALA A 84 1.27 10.66 0.88
N VAL A 85 2.49 10.53 0.37
CA VAL A 85 3.53 11.54 0.60
C VAL A 85 3.24 12.84 -0.13
N LEU A 86 2.78 12.77 -1.38
CA LEU A 86 2.39 13.96 -2.16
C LEU A 86 1.29 14.74 -1.43
N THR A 87 0.28 14.04 -0.89
CA THR A 87 -0.87 14.63 -0.17
C THR A 87 -0.61 14.96 1.30
N GLY A 88 0.61 14.71 1.81
CA GLY A 88 0.91 14.86 3.24
C GLY A 88 0.16 13.86 4.16
N GLY A 89 -0.42 12.82 3.57
CA GLY A 89 -1.19 11.77 4.22
C GLY A 89 -0.38 10.57 4.73
N GLU A 90 -1.10 9.55 5.19
CA GLU A 90 -0.56 8.29 5.72
C GLU A 90 -1.18 7.07 5.03
N GLN A 91 -0.37 6.04 4.77
CA GLN A 91 -0.84 4.80 4.17
C GLN A 91 -1.60 3.96 5.21
N ILE A 92 -2.71 3.34 4.78
CA ILE A 92 -3.49 2.43 5.63
C ILE A 92 -2.92 1.01 5.48
N ALA A 93 -2.76 0.30 6.60
CA ALA A 93 -2.24 -1.06 6.56
C ALA A 93 -3.27 -2.03 5.97
N THR A 94 -2.80 -2.99 5.16
CA THR A 94 -3.68 -4.05 4.63
C THR A 94 -4.33 -4.86 5.74
N GLY A 95 -5.65 -5.11 5.61
CA GLY A 95 -6.40 -5.97 6.53
C GLY A 95 -7.14 -5.24 7.64
N GLU A 96 -7.22 -3.90 7.58
CA GLU A 96 -8.03 -3.09 8.50
C GLU A 96 -9.53 -3.08 8.18
N GLY A 97 -9.96 -3.80 7.13
CA GLY A 97 -11.38 -3.94 6.77
C GLY A 97 -11.97 -2.72 6.06
N THR A 98 -11.13 -1.96 5.36
CA THR A 98 -11.52 -0.82 4.51
C THR A 98 -10.94 -0.99 3.11
N ILE A 99 -11.61 -0.43 2.09
CA ILE A 99 -11.11 -0.35 0.71
C ILE A 99 -10.16 0.84 0.49
N ALA A 100 -10.04 1.72 1.48
CA ALA A 100 -9.10 2.83 1.44
C ALA A 100 -7.67 2.33 1.49
N ASP A 101 -6.84 2.87 0.60
CA ASP A 101 -5.41 2.55 0.51
C ASP A 101 -4.57 3.55 1.32
N TYR A 102 -5.01 4.81 1.42
CA TYR A 102 -4.37 5.83 2.25
C TYR A 102 -5.37 6.87 2.74
N LYS A 103 -4.93 7.66 3.73
CA LYS A 103 -5.66 8.80 4.28
C LYS A 103 -4.88 10.08 4.00
N THR A 104 -5.51 11.10 3.45
CA THR A 104 -4.89 12.40 3.17
C THR A 104 -4.66 13.21 4.47
N GLN A 105 -3.90 14.31 4.39
CA GLN A 105 -3.63 15.16 5.56
C GLN A 105 -4.90 15.78 6.17
N ASP A 106 -5.90 16.09 5.36
CA ASP A 106 -7.22 16.58 5.77
C ASP A 106 -8.15 15.46 6.29
N GLY A 107 -7.69 14.22 6.25
CA GLY A 107 -8.36 13.07 6.86
C GLY A 107 -9.33 12.33 5.93
N GLN A 108 -9.31 12.63 4.63
CA GLN A 108 -10.11 11.94 3.62
C GLN A 108 -9.55 10.56 3.32
N TYR A 109 -10.43 9.56 3.28
CA TYR A 109 -10.06 8.18 2.95
C TYR A 109 -10.11 7.97 1.44
N VAL A 110 -9.01 7.47 0.88
CA VAL A 110 -8.81 7.37 -0.57
C VAL A 110 -8.50 5.94 -0.98
N SER A 111 -9.30 5.40 -1.90
CA SER A 111 -9.00 4.19 -2.66
C SER A 111 -8.33 4.55 -3.99
N LEU A 112 -7.10 4.09 -4.17
CA LEU A 112 -6.28 4.33 -5.34
C LEU A 112 -6.39 3.15 -6.32
N LYS A 113 -6.64 3.46 -7.59
CA LYS A 113 -6.65 2.46 -8.65
C LYS A 113 -5.75 2.86 -9.81
N LEU A 114 -4.79 2.00 -10.14
CA LEU A 114 -3.82 2.22 -11.21
C LEU A 114 -4.05 1.21 -12.34
N TYR A 115 -4.48 1.67 -13.52
CA TYR A 115 -4.80 0.81 -14.66
C TYR A 115 -4.04 1.19 -15.92
N GLN A 116 -3.79 0.22 -16.80
CA GLN A 116 -3.47 0.54 -18.19
C GLN A 116 -4.72 1.09 -18.89
N GLU A 117 -4.54 2.03 -19.82
CA GLU A 117 -5.65 2.75 -20.45
C GLU A 117 -6.67 1.83 -21.14
N GLY A 118 -6.23 0.70 -21.68
CA GLY A 118 -7.08 -0.28 -22.36
C GLY A 118 -7.79 -1.28 -21.45
N SER A 119 -7.41 -1.38 -20.17
CA SER A 119 -7.85 -2.44 -19.25
C SER A 119 -8.55 -1.91 -18.00
N VAL A 120 -9.11 -0.70 -18.08
CA VAL A 120 -9.68 -0.02 -16.91
C VAL A 120 -10.97 -0.70 -16.47
N GLU A 121 -10.88 -1.38 -15.34
CA GLU A 121 -12.00 -1.98 -14.64
C GLU A 121 -11.87 -1.61 -13.16
N VAL A 122 -12.43 -0.45 -12.78
CA VAL A 122 -12.40 0.02 -11.38
C VAL A 122 -13.34 -0.85 -10.58
N GLY A 123 -12.82 -1.63 -9.65
CA GLY A 123 -13.59 -2.57 -8.87
C GLY A 123 -12.99 -2.85 -7.50
N GLY A 124 -13.72 -3.64 -6.73
CA GLY A 124 -13.34 -3.99 -5.36
C GLY A 124 -14.36 -4.89 -4.69
N SER A 125 -14.10 -5.21 -3.43
CA SER A 125 -15.06 -5.87 -2.54
C SER A 125 -16.27 -4.95 -2.36
N TRP A 126 -17.46 -5.43 -2.69
CA TRP A 126 -18.68 -4.68 -2.43
C TRP A 126 -18.96 -4.59 -0.93
N GLN A 127 -18.59 -5.64 -0.19
CA GLN A 127 -18.75 -5.68 1.26
C GLN A 127 -17.94 -4.57 1.93
N ASP A 128 -16.66 -4.44 1.57
CA ASP A 128 -15.76 -3.43 2.15
C ASP A 128 -16.26 -2.02 1.82
N LEU A 129 -16.71 -1.79 0.58
CA LEU A 129 -17.31 -0.50 0.21
C LEU A 129 -18.57 -0.20 1.04
N VAL A 130 -19.46 -1.16 1.24
CA VAL A 130 -20.67 -0.97 2.05
C VAL A 130 -20.32 -0.72 3.52
N ASP A 131 -19.36 -1.48 4.07
CA ASP A 131 -18.89 -1.30 5.45
C ASP A 131 -18.29 0.12 5.62
N ASP A 132 -17.52 0.59 4.63
CA ASP A 132 -16.94 1.94 4.63
C ASP A 132 -18.04 3.03 4.54
N LEU A 133 -18.99 2.90 3.62
CA LEU A 133 -20.10 3.84 3.48
C LEU A 133 -21.03 3.84 4.70
N ALA A 134 -21.15 2.72 5.42
CA ALA A 134 -21.93 2.64 6.64
C ALA A 134 -21.21 3.20 7.87
N SER A 135 -19.90 3.45 7.77
CA SER A 135 -19.07 3.92 8.87
C SER A 135 -19.14 5.43 9.05
N ASP A 136 -19.68 5.87 10.19
CA ASP A 136 -19.73 7.29 10.55
C ASP A 136 -18.33 7.90 10.75
N SER A 137 -17.33 7.08 11.11
CA SER A 137 -15.94 7.55 11.24
C SER A 137 -15.27 7.85 9.89
N LEU A 138 -15.89 7.42 8.79
CA LEU A 138 -15.44 7.65 7.41
C LEU A 138 -16.38 8.62 6.67
N ASN A 139 -17.21 9.36 7.41
CA ASN A 139 -18.18 10.33 6.85
C ASN A 139 -19.16 9.74 5.81
N ASN A 140 -19.39 8.43 5.85
CA ASN A 140 -20.25 7.70 4.90
C ASN A 140 -19.86 7.89 3.42
N GLU A 141 -18.57 8.12 3.15
CA GLU A 141 -18.06 8.34 1.80
C GLU A 141 -16.76 7.58 1.56
N MET A 142 -16.48 7.31 0.28
CA MET A 142 -15.21 6.74 -0.17
C MET A 142 -14.72 7.47 -1.42
N THR A 143 -13.53 8.06 -1.33
CA THR A 143 -12.95 8.81 -2.45
C THR A 143 -12.10 7.90 -3.29
N TYR A 144 -12.30 7.92 -4.60
CA TYR A 144 -11.50 7.16 -5.56
C TYR A 144 -10.58 8.09 -6.32
N ILE A 145 -9.30 7.72 -6.39
CA ILE A 145 -8.36 8.28 -7.35
C ILE A 145 -8.01 7.21 -8.37
N VAL A 146 -8.42 7.42 -9.61
CA VAL A 146 -8.16 6.52 -10.73
C VAL A 146 -7.07 7.11 -11.60
N VAL A 147 -5.99 6.37 -11.76
CA VAL A 147 -4.83 6.75 -12.55
C VAL A 147 -4.72 5.86 -13.77
N LEU A 148 -4.81 6.48 -14.95
CA LEU A 148 -4.70 5.81 -16.23
C LEU A 148 -3.30 5.94 -16.80
N LYS A 149 -2.67 4.79 -17.02
CA LYS A 149 -1.36 4.65 -17.65
C LYS A 149 -1.55 4.50 -19.15
N ASP A 150 -1.11 5.50 -19.90
CA ASP A 150 -0.92 5.42 -21.34
C ASP A 150 0.58 5.40 -21.61
N LEU A 151 1.15 4.19 -21.65
CA LEU A 151 2.59 3.98 -21.75
C LEU A 151 2.90 3.17 -23.01
N SER A 152 3.98 3.54 -23.67
CA SER A 152 4.54 2.88 -24.85
C SER A 152 6.01 2.53 -24.62
N GLY A 153 6.56 1.61 -25.40
CA GLY A 153 7.92 1.09 -25.20
C GLY A 153 7.99 -0.11 -24.25
N GLU A 154 9.20 -0.59 -23.99
CA GLU A 154 9.47 -1.78 -23.15
C GLU A 154 10.55 -1.49 -22.10
N GLY A 155 10.40 -2.10 -20.93
CA GLY A 155 11.41 -2.03 -19.86
C GLY A 155 11.68 -0.60 -19.37
N LEU A 156 12.94 -0.18 -19.40
CA LEU A 156 13.37 1.15 -18.94
C LEU A 156 13.13 2.26 -19.98
N ASP A 157 12.85 1.88 -21.23
CA ASP A 157 12.55 2.82 -22.31
C ASP A 157 11.05 3.12 -22.37
N GLN A 158 10.27 2.59 -21.43
CA GLN A 158 8.86 2.86 -21.36
C GLN A 158 8.59 4.33 -21.00
N GLU A 159 7.75 4.97 -21.80
CA GLU A 159 7.40 6.38 -21.68
C GLU A 159 5.92 6.62 -21.97
N GLY A 160 5.39 7.74 -21.49
CA GLY A 160 4.02 8.14 -21.75
C GLY A 160 3.42 8.98 -20.65
N THR A 161 2.11 8.87 -20.45
CA THR A 161 1.36 9.79 -19.58
C THR A 161 0.55 9.04 -18.53
N LEU A 162 0.56 9.56 -17.32
CA LEU A 162 -0.37 9.23 -16.25
C LEU A 162 -1.45 10.31 -16.16
N ARG A 163 -2.72 9.94 -16.25
CA ARG A 163 -3.86 10.85 -16.07
C ARG A 163 -4.63 10.48 -14.81
N PHE A 164 -4.93 11.48 -13.99
CA PHE A 164 -5.55 11.33 -12.68
C PHE A 164 -7.00 11.81 -12.72
N PHE A 165 -7.88 10.99 -12.19
CA PHE A 165 -9.31 11.28 -12.08
C PHE A 165 -9.76 11.04 -10.64
N ARG A 166 -10.57 11.94 -10.09
CA ARG A 166 -11.16 11.81 -8.75
C ARG A 166 -12.67 11.76 -8.83
N PHE A 167 -13.28 10.92 -8.00
CA PHE A 167 -14.71 10.96 -7.71
C PHE A 167 -14.97 10.37 -6.33
N THR A 168 -16.11 10.69 -5.73
CA THR A 168 -16.49 10.21 -4.40
C THR A 168 -17.76 9.38 -4.51
N ILE A 169 -17.75 8.20 -3.90
CA ILE A 169 -18.94 7.38 -3.71
C ILE A 169 -19.48 7.67 -2.31
N ASP A 170 -20.78 7.91 -2.20
CA ASP A 170 -21.49 8.15 -0.94
C ASP A 170 -22.84 7.40 -0.93
N LEU A 171 -23.60 7.52 0.15
CA LEU A 171 -24.92 6.91 0.26
C LEU A 171 -25.93 7.43 -0.77
N ASP A 172 -25.76 8.64 -1.31
CA ASP A 172 -26.72 9.26 -2.22
C ASP A 172 -26.47 8.87 -3.68
N ASN A 173 -25.22 8.50 -4.03
CA ASN A 173 -24.85 8.22 -5.40
C ASN A 173 -24.48 6.74 -5.66
N VAL A 174 -24.25 5.91 -4.63
CA VAL A 174 -23.75 4.53 -4.81
C VAL A 174 -24.64 3.66 -5.70
N ALA A 175 -25.97 3.76 -5.62
CA ALA A 175 -26.86 3.00 -6.49
C ALA A 175 -26.80 3.48 -7.95
N ASN A 176 -26.67 4.79 -8.18
CA ASN A 176 -26.50 5.37 -9.52
C ASN A 176 -25.16 4.96 -10.13
N PHE A 177 -24.11 4.94 -9.31
CA PHE A 177 -22.80 4.43 -9.67
C PHE A 177 -22.89 2.96 -10.11
N ILE A 178 -23.56 2.11 -9.32
CA ILE A 178 -23.74 0.71 -9.65
C ILE A 178 -24.60 0.52 -10.91
N ASP A 179 -25.64 1.32 -11.14
CA ASP A 179 -26.45 1.24 -12.36
C ASP A 179 -25.62 1.42 -13.65
N LYS A 180 -24.54 2.22 -13.60
CA LYS A 180 -23.64 2.42 -14.75
C LYS A 180 -22.52 1.38 -14.84
N SER A 181 -22.46 0.44 -13.91
CA SER A 181 -21.50 -0.67 -13.90
C SER A 181 -21.72 -1.70 -15.00
N ALA A 182 -20.77 -2.64 -15.11
CA ALA A 182 -20.93 -3.85 -15.91
C ALA A 182 -22.17 -4.65 -15.46
N VAL A 183 -22.75 -5.44 -16.38
CA VAL A 183 -24.03 -6.15 -16.13
C VAL A 183 -24.00 -7.00 -14.86
N LYS A 184 -22.92 -7.77 -14.65
CA LYS A 184 -22.76 -8.59 -13.43
C LYS A 184 -22.59 -7.75 -12.17
N SER A 185 -21.91 -6.62 -12.28
CA SER A 185 -21.67 -5.70 -11.17
C SER A 185 -22.95 -4.99 -10.72
N ARG A 186 -23.98 -4.89 -11.58
CA ARG A 186 -25.29 -4.37 -11.18
C ARG A 186 -26.06 -5.31 -10.25
N GLU A 187 -25.70 -6.59 -10.22
CA GLU A 187 -26.38 -7.58 -9.38
C GLU A 187 -26.12 -7.29 -7.89
N VAL A 188 -25.02 -6.61 -7.55
CA VAL A 188 -24.62 -6.36 -6.17
C VAL A 188 -25.61 -5.49 -5.39
N ILE A 189 -26.35 -4.59 -6.07
CA ILE A 189 -27.33 -3.69 -5.43
C ILE A 189 -28.72 -4.31 -5.28
N VAL A 190 -28.95 -5.53 -5.77
CA VAL A 190 -30.29 -6.13 -5.71
C VAL A 190 -30.70 -6.34 -4.25
N LEU A 191 -31.86 -5.79 -3.90
CA LEU A 191 -32.45 -5.83 -2.56
C LEU A 191 -33.55 -6.90 -2.45
N PRO A 192 -33.75 -7.51 -1.28
CA PRO A 192 -34.86 -8.42 -1.01
C PRO A 192 -36.15 -7.61 -0.81
N LEU A 193 -36.81 -7.25 -1.91
CA LEU A 193 -38.06 -6.49 -1.87
C LEU A 193 -39.28 -7.43 -1.93
N SER A 194 -40.30 -7.15 -1.11
CA SER A 194 -41.58 -7.85 -1.12
C SER A 194 -42.33 -7.66 -2.45
N LYS A 195 -43.48 -8.32 -2.63
CA LYS A 195 -44.30 -8.09 -3.83
C LYS A 195 -44.80 -6.64 -3.87
N GLU A 196 -45.04 -6.05 -2.71
CA GLU A 196 -45.52 -4.70 -2.48
C GLU A 196 -44.39 -3.67 -2.64
N GLY A 197 -43.13 -4.08 -2.51
CA GLY A 197 -41.95 -3.23 -2.76
C GLY A 197 -41.26 -2.71 -1.52
N GLU A 198 -41.61 -3.28 -0.38
CA GLU A 198 -40.99 -2.98 0.90
C GLU A 198 -39.74 -3.84 1.08
N LEU A 199 -38.71 -3.30 1.72
CA LEU A 199 -37.54 -4.07 2.09
C LEU A 199 -37.93 -5.15 3.10
N VAL A 200 -37.69 -6.41 2.75
CA VAL A 200 -37.88 -7.54 3.65
C VAL A 200 -36.78 -7.48 4.71
N ASP A 201 -37.18 -7.33 5.96
CA ASP A 201 -36.27 -7.44 7.09
C ASP A 201 -35.86 -8.91 7.25
N LEU A 202 -34.65 -9.24 6.81
CA LEU A 202 -34.12 -10.60 6.86
C LEU A 202 -33.87 -11.08 8.30
N GLU A 203 -33.68 -10.17 9.27
CA GLU A 203 -33.51 -10.50 10.68
C GLU A 203 -34.87 -10.76 11.37
N ALA A 204 -35.95 -10.15 10.87
CA ALA A 204 -37.31 -10.33 11.35
C ALA A 204 -38.13 -11.37 10.54
N ALA A 205 -37.56 -11.97 9.49
CA ALA A 205 -38.19 -13.00 8.69
C ALA A 205 -38.41 -14.31 9.49
N GLU A 206 -39.33 -15.17 9.03
CA GLU A 206 -39.94 -16.31 9.75
C GLU A 206 -39.02 -17.14 10.68
N PRO A 207 -39.58 -17.70 11.78
CA PRO A 207 -38.83 -18.42 12.81
C PRO A 207 -38.01 -19.62 12.33
N GLU A 208 -38.34 -20.24 11.19
CA GLU A 208 -37.49 -21.27 10.57
C GLU A 208 -36.17 -20.67 10.05
N ALA A 209 -36.22 -19.51 9.40
CA ALA A 209 -35.05 -18.79 8.92
C ALA A 209 -34.21 -18.25 10.09
N LYS A 210 -34.88 -17.71 11.10
CA LYS A 210 -34.25 -17.23 12.34
C LYS A 210 -33.62 -18.37 13.14
N ALA A 211 -34.26 -19.54 13.22
CA ALA A 211 -33.67 -20.72 13.85
C ALA A 211 -32.43 -21.19 13.08
N THR A 212 -32.44 -21.23 11.75
CA THR A 212 -31.22 -21.55 10.97
C THR A 212 -30.13 -20.49 11.11
N LEU A 213 -30.47 -19.20 11.17
CA LEU A 213 -29.51 -18.11 11.34
C LEU A 213 -28.95 -18.08 12.77
N ASP A 214 -29.79 -18.27 13.78
CA ASP A 214 -29.40 -18.34 15.19
C ASP A 214 -28.61 -19.63 15.48
N GLU A 215 -28.98 -20.77 14.90
CA GLU A 215 -28.20 -22.01 14.97
C GLU A 215 -26.87 -21.88 14.21
N ALA A 216 -26.84 -21.18 13.07
CA ALA A 216 -25.58 -20.88 12.38
C ALA A 216 -24.71 -19.94 13.22
N ILE A 217 -25.27 -18.85 13.75
CA ILE A 217 -24.57 -17.89 14.63
C ILE A 217 -24.06 -18.60 15.90
N GLN A 218 -24.86 -19.49 16.49
CA GLN A 218 -24.48 -20.32 17.64
C GLN A 218 -23.37 -21.32 17.28
N ARG A 219 -23.43 -21.97 16.11
CA ARG A 219 -22.36 -22.84 15.58
C ARG A 219 -21.08 -22.08 15.23
N THR A 220 -21.17 -20.77 14.99
CA THR A 220 -19.99 -19.91 14.71
C THR A 220 -19.35 -19.28 15.93
N LYS A 221 -19.91 -19.47 17.13
CA LYS A 221 -19.14 -19.20 18.35
C LYS A 221 -18.07 -20.28 18.45
N ILE A 222 -16.89 -20.00 17.89
CA ILE A 222 -15.68 -20.76 18.17
C ILE A 222 -15.55 -20.77 19.69
N THR A 223 -15.80 -21.92 20.29
CA THR A 223 -15.60 -22.06 21.72
C THR A 223 -14.10 -22.03 21.99
N ALA A 224 -13.69 -21.69 23.21
CA ALA A 224 -12.29 -21.83 23.60
C ALA A 224 -11.78 -23.27 23.39
N GLU A 225 -12.69 -24.24 23.42
CA GLU A 225 -12.44 -25.66 23.19
C GLU A 225 -12.11 -25.93 21.70
N ASP A 226 -12.92 -25.43 20.76
CA ASP A 226 -12.68 -25.59 19.32
C ASP A 226 -11.34 -24.94 18.87
N PHE A 227 -11.02 -23.77 19.44
CA PHE A 227 -9.73 -23.11 19.19
C PHE A 227 -8.56 -23.95 19.73
N ASN A 228 -8.70 -24.48 20.94
CA ASN A 228 -7.67 -25.31 21.57
C ASN A 228 -7.45 -26.62 20.81
N ASP A 229 -8.50 -27.24 20.29
CA ASP A 229 -8.41 -28.50 19.54
C ASP A 229 -7.74 -28.30 18.16
N ALA A 230 -8.11 -27.24 17.43
CA ALA A 230 -7.48 -26.91 16.15
C ALA A 230 -6.00 -26.52 16.32
N MET A 231 -5.68 -25.75 17.36
CA MET A 231 -4.30 -25.44 17.75
C MET A 231 -3.52 -26.70 18.09
N ASN A 232 -4.07 -27.60 18.90
CA ASN A 232 -3.43 -28.86 19.30
C ASN A 232 -3.16 -29.78 18.12
N ALA A 233 -4.09 -29.89 17.16
CA ALA A 233 -3.91 -30.70 15.96
C ALA A 233 -2.80 -30.14 15.06
N THR A 234 -2.84 -28.84 14.76
CA THR A 234 -1.85 -28.17 13.89
C THR A 234 -0.46 -28.13 14.54
N ALA A 235 -0.40 -27.87 15.84
CA ALA A 235 0.81 -27.94 16.64
C ALA A 235 1.46 -29.32 16.59
N LYS A 236 0.68 -30.38 16.81
CA LYS A 236 1.17 -31.77 16.75
C LYS A 236 1.74 -32.09 15.38
N GLU A 237 1.08 -31.68 14.31
CA GLU A 237 1.56 -31.91 12.94
C GLU A 237 2.90 -31.19 12.67
N LYS A 238 2.99 -29.91 13.06
CA LYS A 238 4.20 -29.10 12.84
C LYS A 238 5.37 -29.53 13.74
N ILE A 239 5.11 -29.92 14.99
CA ILE A 239 6.11 -30.52 15.88
C ILE A 239 6.57 -31.86 15.32
N ALA A 240 5.65 -32.72 14.86
CA ALA A 240 6.02 -34.00 14.24
C ALA A 240 6.87 -33.79 12.99
N ALA A 241 6.54 -32.79 12.15
CA ALA A 241 7.36 -32.42 11.00
C ALA A 241 8.74 -31.88 11.41
N ALA A 242 8.82 -31.10 12.49
CA ALA A 242 10.07 -30.59 13.03
C ALA A 242 10.95 -31.71 13.62
N VAL A 243 10.37 -32.66 14.38
CA VAL A 243 11.05 -33.85 14.90
C VAL A 243 11.52 -34.75 13.75
N LYS A 244 10.73 -34.87 12.68
CA LYS A 244 11.16 -35.59 11.47
C LYS A 244 12.33 -34.91 10.76
N ALA A 245 12.34 -33.58 10.73
CA ALA A 245 13.44 -32.80 10.14
C ALA A 245 14.68 -32.76 11.05
N PHE A 246 14.49 -32.92 12.36
CA PHE A 246 15.53 -32.89 13.40
C PHE A 246 15.29 -34.03 14.41
N PRO A 247 15.71 -35.28 14.10
CA PRO A 247 15.44 -36.46 14.93
C PRO A 247 15.93 -36.32 16.39
N ASP A 248 17.00 -35.57 16.59
CA ASP A 248 17.59 -35.28 17.92
C ASP A 248 16.65 -34.43 18.82
N ALA A 249 15.63 -33.80 18.25
CA ALA A 249 14.61 -33.05 19.00
C ALA A 249 13.48 -33.93 19.57
N ALA A 250 13.46 -35.24 19.29
CA ALA A 250 12.45 -36.16 19.79
C ALA A 250 12.29 -36.16 21.33
N PRO A 251 13.36 -36.10 22.16
CA PRO A 251 13.22 -36.17 23.62
C PRO A 251 12.58 -34.92 24.24
N VAL A 252 12.57 -33.79 23.53
CA VAL A 252 11.93 -32.54 23.97
C VAL A 252 10.59 -32.30 23.26
N ALA A 253 10.16 -33.21 22.40
CA ALA A 253 8.89 -33.09 21.68
C ALA A 253 7.69 -33.11 22.64
N ASP A 254 7.74 -33.99 23.65
CA ASP A 254 6.71 -34.08 24.69
C ASP A 254 6.70 -32.84 25.59
N ASP A 255 7.87 -32.26 25.90
CA ASP A 255 7.96 -30.99 26.63
C ASP A 255 7.44 -29.81 25.80
N LEU A 256 7.68 -29.78 24.49
CA LEU A 256 7.14 -28.77 23.58
C LEU A 256 5.61 -28.90 23.43
N LEU A 257 5.11 -30.14 23.35
CA LEU A 257 3.67 -30.42 23.40
C LEU A 257 3.07 -30.03 24.74
N ALA A 258 3.78 -30.22 25.85
CA ALA A 258 3.36 -29.82 27.18
C ALA A 258 3.35 -28.28 27.33
N ILE A 259 4.33 -27.56 26.79
CA ILE A 259 4.31 -26.08 26.73
C ILE A 259 3.11 -25.58 25.90
N MET A 260 2.72 -26.31 24.85
CA MET A 260 1.53 -25.99 24.06
C MET A 260 0.22 -26.38 24.75
N ALA A 261 0.21 -27.44 25.55
CA ALA A 261 -0.90 -27.79 26.41
C ALA A 261 -1.05 -26.80 27.58
N ASP A 262 0.05 -26.28 28.14
CA ASP A 262 0.07 -25.18 29.12
C ASP A 262 -0.45 -23.86 28.52
N LEU A 263 -0.33 -23.70 27.20
CA LEU A 263 -0.97 -22.65 26.42
C LEU A 263 -2.47 -22.89 26.22
N GLN A 264 -3.08 -23.97 26.74
CA GLN A 264 -4.54 -24.08 26.84
C GLN A 264 -5.04 -22.89 27.65
N LEU A 265 -5.55 -21.91 26.93
CA LEU A 265 -6.06 -20.66 27.47
C LEU A 265 -7.30 -21.02 28.29
N GLY A 266 -7.14 -21.02 29.62
CA GLY A 266 -8.23 -21.24 30.57
C GLY A 266 -9.42 -20.36 30.22
N GLY A 267 -10.60 -21.00 30.13
CA GLY A 267 -11.84 -20.39 29.66
C GLY A 267 -12.15 -19.04 30.32
N SER A 268 -12.71 -18.14 29.52
CA SER A 268 -13.31 -16.82 29.83
C SER A 268 -12.48 -15.56 29.54
N GLN A 269 -11.17 -15.63 29.24
CA GLN A 269 -10.37 -14.42 29.02
C GLN A 269 -9.63 -14.38 27.68
N PHE A 270 -10.38 -14.30 26.60
CA PHE A 270 -9.90 -13.54 25.43
C PHE A 270 -11.05 -12.72 24.83
N PRO A 271 -10.94 -11.38 24.78
CA PRO A 271 -11.72 -10.61 23.83
C PRO A 271 -11.15 -10.85 22.43
N LYS A 272 -12.05 -10.92 21.43
CA LYS A 272 -11.84 -10.94 19.97
C LYS A 272 -10.38 -11.05 19.48
N ALA A 273 -10.07 -12.05 18.66
CA ALA A 273 -8.75 -12.30 18.07
C ALA A 273 -8.11 -11.03 17.48
N THR A 274 -7.28 -10.36 18.28
CA THR A 274 -6.58 -9.10 17.97
C THR A 274 -5.08 -9.35 17.88
N GLY A 275 -4.33 -8.45 17.24
CA GLY A 275 -2.85 -8.52 17.20
C GLY A 275 -2.19 -8.55 18.59
N ALA A 276 -2.90 -8.08 19.63
CA ALA A 276 -2.46 -8.16 21.02
C ALA A 276 -2.39 -9.62 21.53
N ALA A 277 -3.36 -10.47 21.19
CA ALA A 277 -3.39 -11.88 21.57
C ALA A 277 -2.17 -12.65 21.04
N VAL A 278 -1.84 -12.41 19.77
CA VAL A 278 -0.67 -13.00 19.09
C VAL A 278 0.64 -12.56 19.75
N THR A 279 0.71 -11.30 20.19
CA THR A 279 1.89 -10.74 20.85
C THR A 279 2.09 -11.32 22.26
N SER A 280 1.01 -11.44 23.04
CA SER A 280 1.04 -12.08 24.36
C SER A 280 1.41 -13.56 24.29
N ALA A 281 0.87 -14.30 23.32
CA ALA A 281 1.24 -15.69 23.07
C ALA A 281 2.74 -15.82 22.73
N LYS A 282 3.27 -14.98 21.82
CA LYS A 282 4.70 -14.94 21.48
C LYS A 282 5.59 -14.70 22.70
N GLN A 283 5.17 -13.79 23.59
CA GLN A 283 5.94 -13.47 24.80
C GLN A 283 5.91 -14.62 25.80
N HIS A 284 4.76 -15.27 26.00
CA HIS A 284 4.64 -16.44 26.88
C HIS A 284 5.43 -17.64 26.37
N ILE A 285 5.33 -17.96 25.07
CA ILE A 285 6.12 -18.99 24.39
C ILE A 285 7.62 -18.70 24.55
N SER A 286 8.04 -17.45 24.34
CA SER A 286 9.44 -17.08 24.50
C SER A 286 9.94 -17.27 25.94
N THR A 287 9.09 -17.04 26.95
CA THR A 287 9.44 -17.24 28.35
C THR A 287 9.55 -18.72 28.69
N LYS A 288 8.55 -19.55 28.32
CA LYS A 288 8.58 -21.01 28.53
C LYS A 288 9.73 -21.70 27.79
N LEU A 289 10.07 -21.25 26.58
CA LEU A 289 11.27 -21.73 25.87
C LEU A 289 12.57 -21.34 26.59
N LYS A 290 12.64 -20.16 27.21
CA LYS A 290 13.80 -19.76 28.01
C LYS A 290 13.92 -20.61 29.27
N GLU A 291 12.80 -20.95 29.92
CA GLU A 291 12.74 -21.85 31.08
C GLU A 291 13.18 -23.27 30.71
N LEU A 292 12.66 -23.82 29.60
CA LEU A 292 13.07 -25.13 29.09
C LEU A 292 14.57 -25.17 28.74
N MET A 293 15.12 -24.06 28.22
CA MET A 293 16.54 -23.94 27.92
C MET A 293 17.42 -23.61 29.13
N ALA A 294 16.84 -23.36 30.31
CA ALA A 294 17.58 -23.18 31.56
C ALA A 294 17.94 -24.53 32.22
N ASP A 295 17.29 -25.62 31.82
CA ASP A 295 17.64 -26.99 32.20
C ASP A 295 18.84 -27.46 31.37
N GLU A 296 19.96 -27.75 32.04
CA GLU A 296 21.25 -28.01 31.41
C GLU A 296 21.28 -29.33 30.61
N GLU A 297 20.49 -30.33 31.02
CA GLU A 297 20.37 -31.63 30.35
C GLU A 297 19.49 -31.51 29.11
N LYS A 298 18.35 -30.82 29.21
CA LYS A 298 17.46 -30.53 28.06
C LYS A 298 18.12 -29.56 27.07
N ALA A 299 18.92 -28.61 27.56
CA ALA A 299 19.72 -27.71 26.73
C ALA A 299 20.88 -28.42 26.01
N GLN A 300 21.42 -29.51 26.59
CA GLN A 300 22.39 -30.38 25.92
C GLN A 300 21.74 -31.22 24.80
N ILE A 301 20.55 -31.76 25.03
CA ILE A 301 19.77 -32.49 24.01
C ILE A 301 19.41 -31.57 22.83
N LEU A 302 18.99 -30.34 23.11
CA LEU A 302 18.79 -29.28 22.09
C LEU A 302 20.10 -28.78 21.46
N GLY A 303 21.26 -29.22 21.95
CA GLY A 303 22.59 -28.70 21.68
C GLY A 303 23.54 -29.56 20.83
N ALA A 304 23.23 -30.83 20.55
CA ALA A 304 24.04 -31.70 19.67
C ALA A 304 23.19 -32.08 18.44
N SER A 305 23.51 -31.81 17.17
CA SER A 305 24.78 -32.08 16.47
C SER A 305 24.97 -31.23 15.18
N VAL A 306 26.19 -30.71 14.94
CA VAL A 306 26.88 -30.21 13.69
C VAL A 306 26.77 -28.72 13.18
N THR A 307 27.88 -27.97 13.26
CA THR A 307 28.17 -26.62 12.69
C THR A 307 28.70 -26.68 11.22
N PRO A 308 28.68 -25.59 10.37
CA PRO A 308 29.38 -24.30 10.58
C PRO A 308 28.56 -23.03 10.13
N PRO A 309 29.14 -21.80 10.05
CA PRO A 309 29.28 -20.80 11.11
C PRO A 309 28.44 -19.51 10.89
N GLY A 310 28.15 -18.76 11.96
CA GLY A 310 27.80 -17.33 11.86
C GLY A 310 26.62 -16.79 12.67
N ALA A 311 25.77 -17.64 13.25
CA ALA A 311 24.85 -17.23 14.31
C ALA A 311 24.69 -18.39 15.29
N THR A 312 24.69 -18.10 16.60
CA THR A 312 24.56 -19.12 17.64
C THR A 312 23.32 -19.98 17.37
N ARG A 313 23.53 -21.28 17.14
CA ARG A 313 22.55 -22.28 16.70
C ARG A 313 21.25 -22.27 17.52
N ARG A 314 21.36 -21.94 18.81
CA ARG A 314 20.24 -21.70 19.75
C ARG A 314 19.24 -20.63 19.25
N LYS A 315 19.74 -19.52 18.69
CA LYS A 315 18.89 -18.46 18.14
C LYS A 315 18.15 -18.91 16.87
N ARG A 316 18.77 -19.79 16.06
CA ARG A 316 18.17 -20.29 14.81
C ARG A 316 17.08 -21.33 15.07
N LEU A 317 17.30 -22.29 15.99
CA LEU A 317 16.29 -23.29 16.34
C LEU A 317 15.10 -22.67 17.10
N GLY A 318 15.37 -21.77 18.06
CA GLY A 318 14.32 -21.01 18.75
C GLY A 318 13.51 -20.11 17.80
N ALA A 319 14.17 -19.44 16.86
CA ALA A 319 13.48 -18.66 15.82
C ALA A 319 12.70 -19.54 14.83
N TYR A 320 13.21 -20.73 14.49
CA TYR A 320 12.55 -21.67 13.60
C TYR A 320 11.29 -22.27 14.26
N LEU A 321 11.40 -22.78 15.48
CA LEU A 321 10.26 -23.33 16.24
C LEU A 321 9.24 -22.23 16.59
N GLY A 322 9.70 -21.05 17.02
CA GLY A 322 8.83 -19.89 17.24
C GLY A 322 8.15 -19.41 15.95
N GLY A 323 8.83 -19.53 14.80
CA GLY A 323 8.27 -19.24 13.47
C GLY A 323 7.23 -20.25 13.03
N GLN A 324 7.47 -21.55 13.22
CA GLN A 324 6.50 -22.61 12.91
C GLN A 324 5.26 -22.53 13.80
N LEU A 325 5.42 -22.18 15.07
CA LEU A 325 4.31 -22.00 16.00
C LEU A 325 3.50 -20.74 15.69
N ALA A 326 4.16 -19.63 15.36
CA ALA A 326 3.48 -18.42 14.89
C ALA A 326 2.73 -18.67 13.58
N ALA A 327 3.30 -19.44 12.65
CA ALA A 327 2.63 -19.87 11.43
C ALA A 327 1.41 -20.76 11.73
N ALA A 328 1.53 -21.73 12.64
CA ALA A 328 0.40 -22.56 13.06
C ALA A 328 -0.73 -21.73 13.70
N ILE A 329 -0.41 -20.73 14.51
CA ILE A 329 -1.39 -19.78 15.07
C ILE A 329 -2.07 -18.97 13.96
N ILE A 330 -1.30 -18.45 13.00
CA ILE A 330 -1.84 -17.69 11.86
C ILE A 330 -2.73 -18.57 10.97
N ASP A 331 -2.28 -19.77 10.63
CA ASP A 331 -3.02 -20.75 9.82
C ASP A 331 -4.32 -21.14 10.53
N THR A 332 -4.27 -21.39 11.84
CA THR A 332 -5.46 -21.70 12.66
C THR A 332 -6.43 -20.53 12.71
N ILE A 333 -5.95 -19.29 12.90
CA ILE A 333 -6.78 -18.08 12.82
C ILE A 333 -7.41 -17.92 11.43
N GLN A 334 -6.68 -18.23 10.36
CA GLN A 334 -7.20 -18.13 8.99
C GLN A 334 -8.23 -19.22 8.67
N VAL A 335 -8.03 -20.45 9.15
CA VAL A 335 -9.02 -21.55 9.04
C VAL A 335 -10.28 -21.21 9.83
N LEU A 336 -10.12 -20.69 11.05
CA LEU A 336 -11.23 -20.29 11.91
C LEU A 336 -11.97 -19.03 11.42
N LYS A 337 -11.36 -18.17 10.60
CA LYS A 337 -12.07 -17.09 9.89
C LYS A 337 -12.92 -17.60 8.72
N LYS A 338 -12.49 -18.68 8.06
CA LYS A 338 -13.20 -19.26 6.90
C LYS A 338 -14.52 -19.93 7.28
N ASP A 339 -14.66 -20.49 8.48
CA ASP A 339 -15.86 -21.25 8.88
C ASP A 339 -17.09 -20.36 9.18
N PRO A 340 -16.97 -19.23 9.91
CA PRO A 340 -18.06 -18.28 10.12
C PRO A 340 -18.49 -17.55 8.84
N GLU A 341 -17.54 -17.23 7.97
CA GLU A 341 -17.82 -16.64 6.66
C GLU A 341 -18.53 -17.64 5.74
N ALA A 342 -18.11 -18.90 5.73
CA ALA A 342 -18.79 -19.97 4.98
C ALA A 342 -20.20 -20.27 5.52
N ALA A 343 -20.39 -20.24 6.84
CA ALA A 343 -21.70 -20.44 7.48
C ALA A 343 -22.65 -19.27 7.24
N ARG A 344 -22.17 -18.01 7.34
CA ARG A 344 -22.94 -16.82 6.94
C ARG A 344 -23.26 -16.82 5.45
N ALA A 345 -22.31 -17.21 4.60
CA ALA A 345 -22.55 -17.35 3.18
C ALA A 345 -23.61 -18.43 2.90
N ALA A 346 -23.60 -19.57 3.60
CA ALA A 346 -24.58 -20.64 3.43
C ALA A 346 -25.99 -20.25 3.90
N ALA A 347 -26.13 -19.62 5.07
CA ALA A 347 -27.42 -19.14 5.58
C ALA A 347 -27.96 -17.95 4.75
N GLY A 348 -27.06 -17.05 4.36
CA GLY A 348 -27.35 -15.98 3.40
C GLY A 348 -27.83 -16.55 2.07
N GLN A 349 -27.18 -17.57 1.51
CA GLN A 349 -27.54 -18.17 0.22
C GLN A 349 -28.98 -18.71 0.16
N ASP A 350 -29.51 -19.29 1.23
CA ASP A 350 -30.88 -19.82 1.23
C ASP A 350 -31.93 -18.71 1.38
N LEU A 351 -31.66 -17.69 2.19
CA LEU A 351 -32.48 -16.46 2.24
C LEU A 351 -32.43 -15.70 0.91
N LEU A 352 -31.26 -15.63 0.30
CA LEU A 352 -31.04 -15.04 -1.02
C LEU A 352 -31.84 -15.77 -2.09
N LYS A 353 -31.84 -17.11 -2.12
CA LYS A 353 -32.66 -17.87 -3.08
C LYS A 353 -34.17 -17.66 -2.89
N LYS A 354 -34.63 -17.48 -1.65
CA LYS A 354 -36.07 -17.31 -1.33
C LYS A 354 -36.56 -15.90 -1.68
N TYR A 355 -35.77 -14.87 -1.40
CA TYR A 355 -36.22 -13.47 -1.48
C TYR A 355 -35.54 -12.64 -2.56
N ILE A 356 -34.40 -13.08 -3.10
CA ILE A 356 -33.64 -12.34 -4.12
C ILE A 356 -33.62 -13.12 -5.43
N LYS A 357 -34.42 -12.63 -6.39
CA LYS A 357 -34.29 -13.02 -7.79
C LYS A 357 -33.45 -11.98 -8.51
N VAL A 358 -32.25 -12.34 -8.95
CA VAL A 358 -31.36 -11.43 -9.69
C VAL A 358 -31.78 -11.41 -11.17
N ASP A 359 -32.47 -10.35 -11.58
CA ASP A 359 -32.84 -10.10 -12.97
C ASP A 359 -32.91 -8.58 -13.24
N LYS A 360 -33.07 -8.20 -14.52
CA LYS A 360 -33.08 -6.77 -14.89
C LYS A 360 -34.17 -5.96 -14.18
N LYS A 361 -35.32 -6.58 -13.87
CA LYS A 361 -36.45 -5.90 -13.25
C LYS A 361 -36.18 -5.71 -11.75
N SER A 362 -35.60 -6.70 -11.08
CA SER A 362 -35.23 -6.54 -9.67
C SER A 362 -34.11 -5.53 -9.49
N ILE A 363 -33.10 -5.51 -10.36
CA ILE A 363 -32.05 -4.48 -10.36
C ILE A 363 -32.67 -3.06 -10.42
N ALA A 364 -33.52 -2.80 -11.42
CA ALA A 364 -34.14 -1.49 -11.59
C ALA A 364 -34.99 -1.09 -10.37
N ARG A 365 -35.79 -2.03 -9.84
CA ARG A 365 -36.62 -1.79 -8.65
C ARG A 365 -35.78 -1.53 -7.40
N SER A 366 -34.66 -2.22 -7.23
CA SER A 366 -33.76 -2.02 -6.09
C SER A 366 -33.06 -0.67 -6.13
N ILE A 367 -32.63 -0.22 -7.32
CA ILE A 367 -32.09 1.13 -7.50
C ILE A 367 -33.16 2.19 -7.21
N GLU A 368 -34.37 2.03 -7.75
CA GLU A 368 -35.48 2.95 -7.50
C GLU A 368 -35.84 3.02 -6.01
N TYR A 369 -35.98 1.87 -5.36
CA TYR A 369 -36.23 1.80 -3.91
C TYR A 369 -35.13 2.50 -3.13
N TYR A 370 -33.86 2.17 -3.40
CA TYR A 370 -32.72 2.73 -2.70
C TYR A 370 -32.64 4.26 -2.85
N ASN A 371 -32.76 4.76 -4.07
CA ASN A 371 -32.75 6.20 -4.33
C ASN A 371 -33.96 6.90 -3.70
N GLY A 372 -35.08 6.20 -3.53
CA GLY A 372 -36.25 6.70 -2.78
C GLY A 372 -35.99 6.89 -1.27
N LEU A 373 -34.92 6.31 -0.73
CA LEU A 373 -34.47 6.50 0.66
C LEU A 373 -33.55 7.72 0.84
N ALA A 374 -33.30 8.51 -0.20
CA ALA A 374 -32.44 9.69 -0.12
C ALA A 374 -32.83 10.61 1.05
N GLY A 375 -31.83 11.06 1.80
CA GLY A 375 -32.03 11.83 3.04
C GLY A 375 -32.38 10.98 4.27
N SER A 376 -32.34 9.65 4.18
CA SER A 376 -32.50 8.72 5.30
C SER A 376 -31.28 7.77 5.42
N PRO A 377 -30.12 8.24 5.90
CA PRO A 377 -28.86 7.48 5.91
C PRO A 377 -28.98 6.10 6.56
N GLU A 378 -29.68 5.99 7.69
CA GLU A 378 -29.86 4.72 8.39
C GLU A 378 -30.65 3.69 7.56
N GLN A 379 -31.63 4.14 6.78
CA GLN A 379 -32.38 3.26 5.88
C GLN A 379 -31.55 2.87 4.66
N GLN A 380 -30.75 3.80 4.11
CA GLN A 380 -29.80 3.54 3.04
C GLN A 380 -28.77 2.48 3.49
N LYS A 381 -28.17 2.64 4.68
CA LYS A 381 -27.24 1.66 5.28
C LYS A 381 -27.89 0.29 5.44
N LYS A 382 -29.10 0.23 6.02
CA LYS A 382 -29.86 -1.04 6.17
C LYS A 382 -30.11 -1.72 4.82
N ALA A 383 -30.45 -0.95 3.80
CA ALA A 383 -30.63 -1.46 2.45
C ALA A 383 -29.32 -2.02 1.88
N LEU A 384 -28.19 -1.30 2.00
CA LEU A 384 -26.89 -1.79 1.54
C LEU A 384 -26.47 -3.10 2.23
N PHE A 385 -26.64 -3.21 3.55
CA PHE A 385 -26.35 -4.46 4.28
C PHE A 385 -27.25 -5.62 3.86
N SER A 386 -28.45 -5.32 3.39
CA SER A 386 -29.41 -6.32 2.88
C SER A 386 -29.19 -6.66 1.41
N SER A 387 -28.27 -5.97 0.71
CA SER A 387 -28.04 -6.16 -0.72
C SER A 387 -27.43 -7.52 -1.04
N TYR A 388 -27.76 -8.06 -2.22
CA TYR A 388 -27.22 -9.32 -2.71
C TYR A 388 -25.69 -9.34 -2.69
N GLY A 389 -25.06 -8.22 -3.07
CA GLY A 389 -23.61 -8.12 -3.11
C GLY A 389 -22.98 -8.27 -1.73
N TYR A 390 -23.61 -7.72 -0.70
CA TYR A 390 -23.10 -7.79 0.67
C TYR A 390 -23.25 -9.20 1.21
N LEU A 391 -24.46 -9.75 1.11
CA LEU A 391 -24.81 -11.09 1.62
C LEU A 391 -24.08 -12.23 0.89
N ALA A 392 -23.77 -12.04 -0.41
CA ALA A 392 -23.09 -13.04 -1.23
C ALA A 392 -21.62 -12.71 -1.51
N THR A 393 -21.03 -11.77 -0.74
CA THR A 393 -19.61 -11.36 -0.79
C THR A 393 -19.09 -11.11 -2.21
N LYS A 394 -19.88 -10.36 -2.99
CA LYS A 394 -19.57 -10.08 -4.40
C LYS A 394 -18.57 -8.95 -4.54
N HIS A 395 -17.98 -8.92 -5.73
CA HIS A 395 -17.17 -7.81 -6.18
C HIS A 395 -17.98 -6.98 -7.18
N PHE A 396 -17.71 -5.69 -7.23
CA PHE A 396 -18.25 -4.80 -8.24
C PHE A 396 -17.15 -4.37 -9.20
N SER A 397 -17.57 -3.89 -10.38
CA SER A 397 -16.69 -3.27 -11.34
C SER A 397 -17.40 -2.28 -12.26
N VAL A 398 -16.79 -1.12 -12.47
CA VAL A 398 -17.20 -0.10 -13.44
C VAL A 398 -16.16 0.05 -14.55
N GLY A 399 -16.66 0.34 -15.75
CA GLY A 399 -15.81 0.59 -16.90
C GLY A 399 -15.19 1.99 -16.87
N LYS A 400 -14.14 2.16 -17.68
CA LYS A 400 -13.43 3.43 -17.93
C LYS A 400 -14.35 4.66 -18.08
N GLY A 401 -15.47 4.50 -18.77
CA GLY A 401 -16.38 5.61 -19.07
C GLY A 401 -16.89 6.30 -17.81
N VAL A 402 -17.27 5.52 -16.80
CA VAL A 402 -17.72 6.03 -15.50
C VAL A 402 -16.55 6.63 -14.74
N ALA A 403 -15.44 5.89 -14.63
CA ALA A 403 -14.26 6.31 -13.89
C ALA A 403 -13.58 7.60 -14.41
N THR A 404 -13.84 7.98 -15.67
CA THR A 404 -13.26 9.17 -16.33
C THR A 404 -14.29 10.26 -16.60
N GLY A 405 -15.53 10.11 -16.12
CA GLY A 405 -16.60 11.09 -16.32
C GLY A 405 -17.17 11.15 -17.74
N LYS A 406 -16.72 10.31 -18.68
CA LYS A 406 -17.31 10.19 -20.02
C LYS A 406 -18.74 9.68 -19.96
N VAL A 407 -19.06 8.84 -18.98
CA VAL A 407 -20.41 8.43 -18.62
C VAL A 407 -20.78 9.17 -17.34
N LYS A 408 -21.77 10.06 -17.43
CA LYS A 408 -22.25 10.82 -16.27
C LYS A 408 -23.03 9.89 -15.32
N VAL A 409 -22.71 10.01 -14.04
CA VAL A 409 -23.44 9.40 -12.93
C VAL A 409 -24.04 10.53 -12.11
N GLU A 410 -25.32 10.42 -11.80
CA GLU A 410 -26.02 11.43 -10.99
C GLU A 410 -25.48 11.44 -9.55
N GLY A 411 -25.23 12.63 -9.01
CA GLY A 411 -24.66 12.80 -7.67
C GLY A 411 -23.17 12.49 -7.54
N MET A 412 -22.49 12.08 -8.62
CA MET A 412 -21.08 11.69 -8.60
C MET A 412 -20.28 12.44 -9.68
N PRO A 413 -19.86 13.69 -9.42
CA PRO A 413 -19.00 14.41 -10.34
C PRO A 413 -17.63 13.71 -10.42
N VAL A 414 -17.13 13.57 -11.64
CA VAL A 414 -15.76 13.09 -11.88
C VAL A 414 -14.91 14.28 -12.29
N GLU A 415 -13.83 14.48 -11.54
CA GLU A 415 -12.89 15.57 -11.73
C GLU A 415 -11.61 15.04 -12.38
N PHE A 416 -11.14 15.73 -13.42
CA PHE A 416 -9.80 15.50 -13.94
C PHE A 416 -8.80 16.31 -13.11
N MET A 417 -7.91 15.61 -12.41
CA MET A 417 -6.99 16.24 -11.46
C MET A 417 -5.70 16.73 -12.14
N GLY A 418 -5.40 16.21 -13.32
CA GLY A 418 -4.17 16.53 -14.04
C GLY A 418 -3.50 15.31 -14.61
N GLN A 419 -2.32 15.54 -15.16
CA GLN A 419 -1.50 14.49 -15.76
C GLN A 419 -0.02 14.76 -15.53
N ILE A 420 0.77 13.69 -15.53
CA ILE A 420 2.22 13.76 -15.55
C ILE A 420 2.75 12.91 -16.69
N THR A 421 3.79 13.40 -17.36
CA THR A 421 4.48 12.66 -18.42
C THR A 421 5.73 12.01 -17.84
N ILE A 422 5.97 10.75 -18.16
CA ILE A 422 7.12 9.98 -17.67
C ILE A 422 7.91 9.36 -18.82
N GLY A 423 9.12 8.89 -18.52
CA GLY A 423 10.00 8.20 -19.46
C GLY A 423 11.15 9.06 -19.99
N ALA A 424 12.00 8.45 -20.82
CA ALA A 424 13.29 9.01 -21.21
C ALA A 424 13.19 10.34 -21.97
N SER A 425 12.14 10.52 -22.79
CA SER A 425 11.93 11.76 -23.56
C SER A 425 11.85 13.02 -22.72
N GLN A 426 11.41 12.95 -21.45
CA GLN A 426 11.44 14.13 -20.57
C GLN A 426 12.76 14.25 -19.80
N ILE A 427 13.49 13.15 -19.60
CA ILE A 427 14.80 13.17 -18.92
C ILE A 427 15.87 13.76 -19.84
N VAL A 428 15.85 13.39 -21.13
CA VAL A 428 16.92 13.74 -22.07
C VAL A 428 17.15 15.25 -22.17
N PRO A 429 16.13 16.11 -22.36
CA PRO A 429 16.35 17.55 -22.41
C PRO A 429 17.01 18.10 -21.14
N ILE A 430 16.67 17.53 -19.98
CA ILE A 430 17.18 17.94 -18.68
C ILE A 430 18.62 17.45 -18.48
N LEU A 431 18.92 16.22 -18.91
CA LEU A 431 20.29 15.72 -18.95
C LEU A 431 21.18 16.56 -19.87
N GLU A 432 20.65 17.00 -21.01
CA GLU A 432 21.38 17.87 -21.93
C GLU A 432 21.62 19.26 -21.35
N GLN A 433 20.62 19.84 -20.67
CA GLN A 433 20.78 21.11 -19.95
C GLN A 433 21.79 20.99 -18.81
N ALA A 434 21.65 19.95 -17.97
CA ALA A 434 22.58 19.64 -16.90
C ALA A 434 24.00 19.41 -17.41
N ARG A 435 24.17 18.71 -18.55
CA ARG A 435 25.47 18.53 -19.20
C ARG A 435 26.03 19.87 -19.67
N GLY A 436 25.20 20.75 -20.21
CA GLY A 436 25.60 22.11 -20.59
C GLY A 436 26.16 22.89 -19.40
N GLU A 437 25.41 22.96 -18.30
CA GLU A 437 25.81 23.68 -17.10
C GLU A 437 27.07 23.08 -16.45
N LEU A 438 27.13 21.74 -16.34
CA LEU A 438 28.33 21.03 -15.85
C LEU A 438 29.55 21.30 -16.73
N ASN A 439 29.38 21.26 -18.05
CA ASN A 439 30.47 21.55 -18.97
C ASN A 439 30.95 22.99 -18.82
N ASP A 440 30.05 23.98 -18.76
CA ASP A 440 30.42 25.38 -18.62
C ASP A 440 31.24 25.64 -17.35
N GLN A 441 30.85 25.02 -16.24
CA GLN A 441 31.60 25.09 -14.98
C GLN A 441 32.99 24.43 -15.09
N VAL A 442 33.05 23.21 -15.62
CA VAL A 442 34.31 22.46 -15.78
C VAL A 442 35.24 23.18 -16.77
N TYR A 443 34.72 23.71 -17.87
CA TYR A 443 35.46 24.51 -18.83
C TYR A 443 35.95 25.82 -18.21
N GLY A 444 35.19 26.44 -17.30
CA GLY A 444 35.63 27.60 -16.52
C GLY A 444 36.92 27.31 -15.75
N ILE A 445 36.96 26.19 -15.02
CA ILE A 445 38.15 25.75 -14.26
C ILE A 445 39.34 25.50 -15.21
N PHE A 446 39.14 24.76 -16.30
CA PHE A 446 40.21 24.48 -17.26
C PHE A 446 40.72 25.74 -17.98
N LYS A 447 39.84 26.67 -18.30
CA LYS A 447 40.21 27.96 -18.90
C LYS A 447 41.06 28.77 -17.93
N ASN A 448 40.66 28.85 -16.66
CA ASN A 448 41.44 29.52 -15.63
C ASN A 448 42.80 28.86 -15.42
N LEU A 449 42.87 27.52 -15.44
CA LEU A 449 44.13 26.78 -15.37
C LEU A 449 45.06 27.09 -16.55
N LYS A 450 44.50 27.17 -17.77
CA LYS A 450 45.24 27.56 -18.97
C LYS A 450 45.76 29.00 -18.86
N THR A 451 44.93 29.94 -18.42
CA THR A 451 45.33 31.34 -18.18
C THR A 451 46.47 31.39 -17.16
N LEU A 452 46.31 30.71 -16.02
CA LEU A 452 47.34 30.62 -15.00
C LEU A 452 48.67 30.11 -15.56
N SER A 453 48.66 29.01 -16.31
CA SER A 453 49.87 28.44 -16.91
C SER A 453 50.52 29.38 -17.94
N THR A 454 49.71 30.03 -18.78
CA THR A 454 50.18 30.95 -19.82
C THR A 454 50.83 32.19 -19.21
N GLU A 455 50.15 32.80 -18.24
CA GLU A 455 50.61 34.03 -17.60
C GLU A 455 51.80 33.80 -16.67
N ILE A 456 51.88 32.65 -15.98
CA ILE A 456 53.09 32.26 -15.24
C ILE A 456 54.29 32.16 -16.18
N ASN A 457 54.14 31.47 -17.32
CA ASN A 457 55.22 31.30 -18.28
C ASN A 457 55.66 32.65 -18.87
N ALA A 458 54.73 33.53 -19.22
CA ALA A 458 55.03 34.88 -19.69
C ALA A 458 55.77 35.72 -18.63
N TYR A 459 55.30 35.67 -17.39
CA TYR A 459 55.94 36.36 -16.27
C TYR A 459 57.39 35.91 -16.05
N PHE A 460 57.65 34.59 -16.04
CA PHE A 460 59.01 34.06 -15.92
C PHE A 460 59.89 34.35 -17.15
N ALA A 461 59.35 34.22 -18.37
CA ALA A 461 60.08 34.50 -19.60
C ALA A 461 60.51 35.98 -19.70
N SER A 462 59.74 36.90 -19.09
CA SER A 462 60.08 38.32 -18.99
C SER A 462 61.17 38.64 -17.96
N GLY A 463 61.68 37.65 -17.21
CA GLY A 463 62.56 37.88 -16.08
C GLY A 463 61.85 38.56 -14.90
N LEU A 464 60.56 38.24 -14.69
CA LEU A 464 59.71 38.76 -13.62
C LEU A 464 59.36 40.25 -13.75
N GLN A 465 59.47 40.82 -14.95
CA GLN A 465 59.22 42.26 -15.16
C GLN A 465 57.80 42.55 -15.65
N ASP A 466 57.09 41.58 -16.23
CA ASP A 466 55.72 41.75 -16.70
C ASP A 466 54.71 41.68 -15.54
N ALA A 467 54.56 42.78 -14.82
CA ALA A 467 53.63 42.90 -13.69
C ALA A 467 52.17 42.58 -14.07
N LYS A 468 51.78 42.75 -15.34
CA LYS A 468 50.44 42.43 -15.82
C LYS A 468 50.24 40.92 -15.88
N ALA A 469 51.18 40.19 -16.46
CA ALA A 469 51.15 38.72 -16.46
C ALA A 469 51.13 38.14 -15.03
N GLY A 470 51.94 38.70 -14.12
CA GLY A 470 51.91 38.32 -12.70
C GLY A 470 50.55 38.54 -12.01
N ALA A 471 49.88 39.66 -12.31
CA ALA A 471 48.56 39.98 -11.76
C ALA A 471 47.46 39.08 -12.32
N GLU A 472 47.48 38.78 -13.62
CA GLU A 472 46.51 37.89 -14.28
C GLU A 472 46.67 36.43 -13.82
N ALA A 473 47.91 35.95 -13.67
CA ALA A 473 48.19 34.66 -13.04
C ALA A 473 47.65 34.60 -11.60
N SER A 474 47.85 35.65 -10.80
CA SER A 474 47.34 35.69 -9.43
C SER A 474 45.81 35.66 -9.38
N ARG A 475 45.13 36.40 -10.27
CA ARG A 475 43.66 36.37 -10.39
C ARG A 475 43.17 34.98 -10.79
N ALA A 476 43.73 34.38 -11.85
CA ALA A 476 43.34 33.05 -12.29
C ALA A 476 43.53 31.98 -11.20
N SER A 477 44.60 32.09 -10.39
CA SER A 477 44.83 31.20 -9.24
C SER A 477 43.75 31.36 -8.16
N LYS A 478 43.34 32.60 -7.85
CA LYS A 478 42.26 32.87 -6.89
C LYS A 478 40.92 32.33 -7.41
N ASP A 479 40.63 32.53 -8.69
CA ASP A 479 39.40 32.05 -9.31
C ASP A 479 39.35 30.50 -9.29
N ILE A 480 40.47 29.81 -9.56
CA ILE A 480 40.54 28.34 -9.41
C ILE A 480 40.33 27.92 -7.96
N ALA A 481 40.99 28.59 -7.01
CA ALA A 481 40.88 28.26 -5.60
C ALA A 481 39.42 28.41 -5.11
N GLN A 482 38.77 29.52 -5.47
CA GLN A 482 37.37 29.77 -5.16
C GLN A 482 36.45 28.72 -5.80
N SER A 483 36.55 28.49 -7.11
CA SER A 483 35.73 27.48 -7.78
C SER A 483 35.98 26.06 -7.26
N THR A 484 37.21 25.73 -6.84
CA THR A 484 37.53 24.43 -6.25
C THR A 484 37.00 24.32 -4.82
N GLU A 485 37.06 25.39 -4.04
CA GLU A 485 36.51 25.46 -2.69
C GLU A 485 34.98 25.31 -2.70
N GLU A 486 34.31 25.99 -3.64
CA GLU A 486 32.87 25.85 -3.91
C GLU A 486 32.50 24.38 -4.18
N VAL A 487 33.30 23.66 -4.99
CA VAL A 487 33.06 22.24 -5.28
C VAL A 487 33.42 21.30 -4.11
N THR A 488 34.38 21.65 -3.24
CA THR A 488 34.93 20.74 -2.22
C THR A 488 34.33 20.90 -0.82
N THR A 489 33.84 22.08 -0.45
CA THR A 489 33.17 22.30 0.85
C THR A 489 31.80 21.64 0.95
N GLN A 490 31.23 21.21 -0.17
CA GLN A 490 29.93 20.52 -0.31
C GLN A 490 29.92 19.03 0.08
N LYS A 491 31.01 18.48 0.64
CA LYS A 491 31.10 17.09 1.13
C LYS A 491 30.70 16.89 2.61
N LYS A 492 30.21 17.93 3.29
CA LYS A 492 29.70 17.86 4.67
C LYS A 492 28.25 18.31 4.70
#